data_AF-A0A820XUH5-F1
#
_entry.id   AF-A0A820XUH5-F1
#
_cell.length_a   1.000
_cell.length_b   1.000
_cell.length_c   1.000
_cell.angle_alpha   90.00
_cell.angle_beta   90.00
_cell.angle_gamma   90.00
#
_symmetry.space_group_name_H-M   'P 1'
#
loop_
_entity.id
_entity.type
_entity.pdbx_description
1 polymer ?
#
loop_
_entity_poly.entity_id
_entity_poly.type
_entity_poly.pdbx_seq_one_letter_code
_entity_poly.pdbx_strand_id
1 'polypeptide(L)'
;MAGLFMDIFRKIEAPLKSCTCSGPINWYLGIVQQITRLKREQIIISTLGIVAIYLIFGWRNDFVCNFIGFFYPTFASLWTVESKVTNERTQWLVYWVIYTSLSLIEYSRYTFIHTLTGYWLVKCIFLIWLMLPGQNSGTHIIYGRIINRFLFQILQLRKTNPKTRFYNEFAGKSNIEKADMYDKYGNPEGRAYDLGRDGSFTEYAILIGQLYIESELSDEAMQKPTDALKVKGFQVKHVKGEVAFLSELRSKRYQIVWVISTNNTADATLISALTEFHSTGGGIFLFADNVPYISPVSEFLNKTFGVTLAGDFYGQQTLTYKENGHLSAGNFGQHAIFTGIKNLFEGVTICHPVHSTAASTGVLITVATATDGNPSISVYDPPTTSTEGRLCLDCGFTKLFINWNDAGTERYIVNVSCWLAGIDRHNTF
;
A
#
# COMPACT_ATOMS: atom_id res chain seq x y z
N MET A 1 -40.91 -20.71 -4.52
CA MET A 1 -40.54 -21.36 -3.24
C MET A 1 -40.52 -22.88 -3.32
N ALA A 2 -41.52 -23.55 -3.93
CA ALA A 2 -41.54 -25.02 -4.05
C ALA A 2 -40.35 -25.63 -4.83
N GLY A 3 -39.87 -24.97 -5.90
CA GLY A 3 -38.72 -25.45 -6.68
C GLY A 3 -37.39 -25.42 -5.91
N LEU A 4 -37.16 -24.38 -5.11
CA LEU A 4 -35.96 -24.28 -4.26
C LEU A 4 -35.98 -25.35 -3.16
N PHE A 5 -37.16 -25.61 -2.58
CA PHE A 5 -37.34 -26.66 -1.58
C PHE A 5 -37.07 -28.06 -2.17
N MET A 6 -37.58 -28.35 -3.36
CA MET A 6 -37.34 -29.62 -4.05
C MET A 6 -35.87 -29.79 -4.49
N ASP A 7 -35.19 -28.71 -4.91
CA ASP A 7 -33.75 -28.77 -5.24
C ASP A 7 -32.87 -28.94 -4.00
N ILE A 8 -33.19 -28.28 -2.89
CA ILE A 8 -32.53 -28.50 -1.60
C ILE A 8 -32.78 -29.95 -1.15
N PHE A 9 -34.01 -30.45 -1.27
CA PHE A 9 -34.36 -31.83 -0.93
C PHE A 9 -33.56 -32.83 -1.76
N ARG A 10 -33.46 -32.64 -3.08
CA ARG A 10 -32.70 -33.52 -4.00
C ARG A 10 -31.19 -33.49 -3.73
N LYS A 11 -30.63 -32.33 -3.35
CA LYS A 11 -29.22 -32.16 -2.97
C LYS A 11 -28.90 -32.72 -1.58
N ILE A 12 -29.88 -32.82 -0.68
CA ILE A 12 -29.75 -33.51 0.61
C ILE A 12 -29.93 -35.04 0.43
N GLU A 13 -30.80 -35.46 -0.48
CA GLU A 13 -31.10 -36.87 -0.76
C GLU A 13 -29.92 -37.63 -1.41
N ALA A 14 -29.14 -36.98 -2.27
CA ALA A 14 -27.97 -37.59 -2.93
C ALA A 14 -26.85 -38.02 -1.97
N PRO A 15 -26.39 -37.20 -1.00
CA PRO A 15 -25.46 -37.64 0.05
C PRO A 15 -26.07 -38.66 1.02
N LEU A 16 -27.37 -38.59 1.31
CA LEU A 16 -28.05 -39.56 2.16
C LEU A 16 -28.09 -40.98 1.55
N LYS A 17 -28.13 -41.08 0.21
CA LYS A 17 -28.04 -42.34 -0.53
C LYS A 17 -26.61 -42.91 -0.60
N SER A 18 -25.57 -42.08 -0.48
CA SER A 18 -24.16 -42.51 -0.51
C SER A 18 -23.53 -42.72 0.87
N CYS A 19 -24.25 -42.46 1.96
CA CYS A 19 -23.80 -42.68 3.34
C CYS A 19 -23.69 -44.18 3.69
N THR A 20 -22.70 -44.86 3.13
CA THR A 20 -22.12 -46.13 3.61
C THR A 20 -20.94 -45.88 4.56
N CYS A 21 -21.00 -44.83 5.38
CA CYS A 21 -19.94 -44.52 6.33
C CYS A 21 -20.21 -45.12 7.71
N SER A 22 -19.22 -45.79 8.28
CA SER A 22 -19.20 -46.40 9.62
C SER A 22 -19.12 -45.33 10.73
N GLY A 23 -20.26 -44.70 11.04
CA GLY A 23 -20.37 -43.68 12.09
C GLY A 23 -21.52 -43.91 13.07
N PRO A 24 -21.60 -43.15 14.18
CA PRO A 24 -22.61 -43.31 15.24
C PRO A 24 -24.05 -43.21 14.73
N ILE A 25 -24.27 -42.38 13.70
CA ILE A 25 -25.57 -42.19 13.04
C ILE A 25 -25.99 -43.47 12.30
N ASN A 26 -25.07 -44.17 11.65
CA ASN A 26 -25.36 -45.41 10.92
C ASN A 26 -25.68 -46.56 11.90
N TRP A 27 -25.03 -46.56 13.07
CA TRP A 27 -25.36 -47.47 14.18
C TRP A 27 -26.77 -47.24 14.71
N TYR A 28 -27.14 -45.98 15.00
CA TYR A 28 -28.49 -45.63 15.45
C TYR A 28 -29.56 -45.96 14.39
N LEU A 29 -29.31 -45.61 13.12
CA LEU A 29 -30.20 -45.95 12.01
C LEU A 29 -30.35 -47.46 11.84
N GLY A 30 -29.30 -48.24 12.08
CA GLY A 30 -29.33 -49.70 12.08
C GLY A 30 -30.24 -50.28 13.17
N ILE A 31 -30.17 -49.75 14.39
CA ILE A 31 -31.05 -50.17 15.50
C ILE A 31 -32.51 -49.83 15.20
N VAL A 32 -32.78 -48.60 14.78
CA VAL A 32 -34.15 -48.15 14.47
C VAL A 32 -34.72 -48.92 13.28
N GLN A 33 -33.89 -49.22 12.26
CA GLN A 33 -34.29 -50.04 11.12
C GLN A 33 -34.61 -51.49 11.53
N GLN A 34 -33.86 -52.09 12.45
CA GLN A 34 -34.14 -53.43 12.97
C GLN A 34 -35.46 -53.48 13.76
N ILE A 35 -35.78 -52.43 14.53
CA ILE A 35 -37.00 -52.36 15.34
C ILE A 35 -38.24 -52.05 14.49
N THR A 36 -38.15 -51.08 13.57
CA THR A 36 -39.31 -50.54 12.83
C THR A 36 -39.54 -51.18 11.46
N ARG A 37 -38.55 -51.91 10.93
CA ARG A 37 -38.52 -52.46 9.56
C ARG A 37 -38.69 -51.44 8.43
N LEU A 38 -38.57 -50.14 8.73
CA LEU A 38 -38.69 -49.06 7.74
C LEU A 38 -37.39 -48.88 6.96
N LYS A 39 -37.50 -48.35 5.73
CA LYS A 39 -36.33 -47.93 4.95
C LYS A 39 -35.69 -46.70 5.61
N ARG A 40 -34.36 -46.58 5.53
CA ARG A 40 -33.58 -45.48 6.14
C ARG A 40 -34.09 -44.09 5.75
N GLU A 41 -34.46 -43.92 4.48
CA GLU A 41 -35.04 -42.68 3.94
C GLU A 41 -36.32 -42.27 4.69
N GLN A 42 -37.21 -43.24 4.96
CA GLN A 42 -38.45 -42.99 5.68
C GLN A 42 -38.18 -42.60 7.13
N ILE A 43 -37.21 -43.25 7.78
CA ILE A 43 -36.79 -42.93 9.16
C ILE A 43 -36.28 -41.47 9.24
N ILE A 44 -35.46 -41.05 8.27
CA ILE A 44 -34.94 -39.68 8.21
C ILE A 44 -36.07 -38.68 7.97
N ILE A 45 -36.95 -38.93 7.01
CA ILE A 45 -38.07 -38.04 6.69
C ILE A 45 -39.03 -37.92 7.88
N SER A 46 -39.37 -39.03 8.53
CA SER A 46 -40.20 -39.01 9.74
C SER A 46 -39.53 -38.24 10.88
N THR A 47 -38.23 -38.40 11.08
CA THR A 47 -37.48 -37.66 12.10
C THR A 47 -37.48 -36.15 11.81
N LEU A 48 -37.21 -35.76 10.56
CA LEU A 48 -37.27 -34.36 10.13
C LEU A 48 -38.68 -33.79 10.27
N GLY A 49 -39.71 -34.57 9.94
CA GLY A 49 -41.11 -34.19 10.11
C GLY A 49 -41.48 -33.94 11.58
N ILE A 50 -41.04 -34.82 12.48
CA ILE A 50 -41.24 -34.66 13.93
C ILE A 50 -40.54 -33.38 14.43
N VAL A 51 -39.28 -33.15 14.02
CA VAL A 51 -38.53 -31.93 14.38
C VAL A 51 -39.24 -30.69 13.82
N ALA A 52 -39.75 -30.73 12.60
CA ALA A 52 -40.48 -29.61 12.00
C ALA A 52 -41.79 -29.31 12.75
N ILE A 53 -42.56 -30.35 13.12
CA ILE A 53 -43.79 -30.20 13.92
C ILE A 53 -43.46 -29.62 15.30
N TYR A 54 -42.39 -30.11 15.94
CA TYR A 54 -41.92 -29.59 17.22
C TYR A 54 -41.50 -28.11 17.11
N LEU A 55 -40.84 -27.70 16.02
CA LEU A 55 -40.46 -26.30 15.83
C LEU A 55 -41.68 -25.37 15.64
N ILE A 56 -42.84 -25.90 15.24
CA ILE A 56 -44.08 -25.11 15.10
C ILE A 56 -44.81 -25.01 16.45
N PHE A 57 -45.02 -26.13 17.15
CA PHE A 57 -45.92 -26.22 18.31
C PHE A 57 -45.24 -26.56 19.64
N GLY A 58 -43.96 -26.94 19.62
CA GLY A 58 -43.23 -27.40 20.79
C GLY A 58 -42.93 -26.30 21.79
N TRP A 59 -42.95 -26.67 23.08
CA TRP A 59 -42.50 -25.79 24.14
C TRP A 59 -40.99 -25.56 24.03
N ARG A 60 -40.55 -24.30 24.14
CA ARG A 60 -39.14 -23.89 23.95
C ARG A 60 -38.54 -24.30 22.60
N ASN A 61 -39.32 -24.18 21.52
CA ASN A 61 -38.85 -24.37 20.14
C ASN A 61 -37.67 -23.46 19.74
N ASP A 62 -37.54 -22.29 20.38
CA ASP A 62 -36.39 -21.39 20.30
C ASP A 62 -35.07 -22.09 20.65
N PHE A 63 -35.06 -22.87 21.73
CA PHE A 63 -33.88 -23.59 22.20
C PHE A 63 -33.42 -24.61 21.17
N VAL A 64 -34.35 -25.41 20.62
CA VAL A 64 -34.02 -26.44 19.62
C VAL A 64 -33.53 -25.81 18.32
N CYS A 65 -34.15 -24.74 17.85
CA CYS A 65 -33.69 -24.01 16.66
C CYS A 65 -32.27 -23.44 16.85
N ASN A 66 -32.01 -22.79 17.99
CA ASN A 66 -30.70 -22.23 18.30
C ASN A 66 -29.63 -23.31 18.52
N PHE A 67 -30.00 -24.46 19.08
CA PHE A 67 -29.10 -25.61 19.21
C PHE A 67 -28.64 -26.11 17.83
N ILE A 68 -29.58 -26.32 16.90
CA ILE A 68 -29.28 -26.71 15.52
C ILE A 68 -28.44 -25.64 14.82
N GLY A 69 -28.80 -24.36 15.02
CA GLY A 69 -28.10 -23.20 14.48
C GLY A 69 -26.71 -22.94 15.05
N PHE A 70 -26.32 -23.63 16.13
CA PHE A 70 -25.04 -23.38 16.79
C PHE A 70 -24.06 -24.54 16.59
N PHE A 71 -24.44 -25.77 16.96
CA PHE A 71 -23.48 -26.87 17.12
C PHE A 71 -22.80 -27.32 15.82
N TYR A 72 -23.58 -27.52 14.75
CA TYR A 72 -23.00 -27.92 13.47
C TYR A 72 -22.09 -26.83 12.88
N PRO A 73 -22.53 -25.56 12.77
CA PRO A 73 -21.67 -24.48 12.30
C PRO A 73 -20.42 -24.27 13.13
N THR A 74 -20.47 -24.44 14.46
CA THR A 74 -19.29 -24.32 15.32
C THR A 74 -18.27 -25.40 15.00
N PHE A 75 -18.71 -26.66 14.90
CA PHE A 75 -17.80 -27.75 14.54
C PHE A 75 -17.20 -27.56 13.14
N ALA A 76 -18.02 -27.19 12.16
CA ALA A 76 -17.56 -26.92 10.80
C ALA A 76 -16.62 -25.71 10.73
N SER A 77 -16.89 -24.64 11.48
CA SER A 77 -16.02 -23.45 11.57
C SER A 77 -14.63 -23.83 12.09
N LEU A 78 -14.55 -24.62 13.17
CA LEU A 78 -13.28 -25.08 13.73
C LEU A 78 -12.48 -25.90 12.72
N TRP A 79 -13.14 -26.81 12.00
CA TRP A 79 -12.49 -27.62 10.97
C TRP A 79 -11.97 -26.76 9.80
N THR A 80 -12.68 -25.69 9.42
CA THR A 80 -12.22 -24.75 8.38
C THR A 80 -11.11 -23.78 8.83
N VAL A 81 -10.92 -23.60 10.13
CA VAL A 81 -9.78 -22.84 10.66
C VAL A 81 -8.50 -23.66 10.50
N GLU A 82 -8.58 -24.98 10.66
CA GLU A 82 -7.47 -25.90 10.43
C GLU A 82 -7.19 -26.11 8.94
N SER A 83 -8.22 -26.16 8.08
CA SER A 83 -8.04 -26.20 6.63
C SER A 83 -7.61 -24.82 6.10
N LYS A 84 -6.55 -24.75 5.28
CA LYS A 84 -6.03 -23.47 4.73
C LYS A 84 -6.88 -22.89 3.58
N VAL A 85 -8.16 -23.25 3.47
CA VAL A 85 -9.04 -22.90 2.35
C VAL A 85 -9.79 -21.58 2.63
N THR A 86 -9.38 -20.49 1.97
CA THR A 86 -9.90 -19.14 2.23
C THR A 86 -11.40 -18.97 1.97
N ASN A 87 -11.95 -19.60 0.92
CA ASN A 87 -13.36 -19.44 0.54
C ASN A 87 -14.33 -20.01 1.58
N GLU A 88 -13.96 -21.12 2.23
CA GLU A 88 -14.80 -21.76 3.25
C GLU A 88 -14.83 -20.96 4.56
N ARG A 89 -13.72 -20.29 4.91
CA ARG A 89 -13.66 -19.40 6.08
C ARG A 89 -14.62 -18.22 5.96
N THR A 90 -14.69 -17.62 4.78
CA THR A 90 -15.60 -16.50 4.50
C THR A 90 -17.06 -16.93 4.68
N GLN A 91 -17.44 -18.14 4.22
CA GLN A 91 -18.80 -18.66 4.38
C GLN A 91 -19.23 -18.71 5.86
N TRP A 92 -18.39 -19.24 6.75
CA TRP A 92 -18.73 -19.34 8.17
C TRP A 92 -18.77 -17.99 8.87
N LEU A 93 -17.89 -17.05 8.50
CA LEU A 93 -17.93 -15.69 9.04
C LEU A 93 -19.25 -14.99 8.68
N VAL A 94 -19.70 -15.11 7.43
CA VAL A 94 -20.98 -14.57 6.97
C VAL A 94 -22.15 -15.22 7.69
N TYR A 95 -22.10 -16.55 7.86
CA TYR A 95 -23.10 -17.30 8.64
C TYR A 95 -23.26 -16.71 10.06
N TRP A 96 -22.16 -16.52 10.78
CA TRP A 96 -22.19 -16.01 12.15
C TRP A 96 -22.74 -14.60 12.24
N VAL A 97 -22.37 -13.70 11.31
CA VAL A 97 -22.92 -12.33 11.26
C VAL A 97 -24.45 -12.36 11.11
N ILE A 98 -24.98 -13.22 10.24
CA ILE A 98 -26.43 -13.35 10.04
C ILE A 98 -27.09 -13.95 11.28
N TYR A 99 -26.53 -15.03 11.82
CA TYR A 99 -27.04 -15.72 13.02
C TYR A 99 -27.12 -14.78 14.23
N THR A 100 -26.06 -14.00 14.50
CA THR A 100 -26.04 -13.05 15.62
C THR A 100 -26.98 -11.88 15.38
N SER A 101 -27.11 -11.40 14.14
CA SER A 101 -28.06 -10.32 13.80
C SER A 101 -29.51 -10.74 14.02
N LEU A 102 -29.88 -11.95 13.58
CA LEU A 102 -31.21 -12.52 13.86
C LEU A 102 -31.43 -12.67 15.36
N SER A 103 -30.45 -13.22 16.07
CA SER A 103 -30.54 -13.41 17.52
C SER A 103 -30.69 -12.08 18.28
N LEU A 104 -30.04 -11.00 17.82
CA LEU A 104 -30.17 -9.67 18.41
C LEU A 104 -31.57 -9.07 18.18
N ILE A 105 -32.11 -9.21 16.97
CA ILE A 105 -33.47 -8.79 16.65
C ILE A 105 -34.47 -9.58 17.50
N GLU A 106 -34.25 -10.89 17.63
CA GLU A 106 -35.09 -11.77 18.45
C GLU A 106 -35.11 -11.36 19.91
N TYR A 107 -33.95 -11.11 20.49
CA TYR A 107 -33.83 -10.60 21.85
C TYR A 107 -34.59 -9.29 22.03
N SER A 108 -34.46 -8.36 21.07
CA SER A 108 -35.14 -7.05 21.13
C SER A 108 -36.67 -7.13 20.93
N ARG A 109 -37.18 -8.20 20.30
CA ARG A 109 -38.60 -8.37 19.91
C ARG A 109 -39.20 -9.66 20.45
N TYR A 110 -38.74 -10.11 21.63
CA TYR A 110 -39.10 -11.41 22.21
C TYR A 110 -40.62 -11.69 22.21
N THR A 111 -41.41 -10.79 22.80
CA THR A 111 -42.88 -10.96 22.92
C THR A 111 -43.59 -11.07 21.56
N PHE A 112 -43.16 -10.29 20.57
CA PHE A 112 -43.75 -10.30 19.23
C PHE A 112 -43.46 -11.60 18.49
N ILE A 113 -42.22 -12.07 18.54
CA ILE A 113 -41.78 -13.26 17.80
C ILE A 113 -42.42 -14.53 18.35
N HIS A 114 -42.60 -14.64 19.66
CA HIS A 114 -43.31 -15.77 20.27
C HIS A 114 -44.81 -15.82 19.91
N THR A 115 -45.39 -14.75 19.37
CA THR A 115 -46.78 -14.71 18.87
C THR A 115 -46.88 -15.26 17.43
N LEU A 116 -45.76 -15.30 16.68
CA LEU A 116 -45.71 -15.79 15.30
C LEU A 116 -45.51 -17.31 15.27
N THR A 117 -46.62 -18.06 15.16
CA THR A 117 -46.59 -19.51 14.99
C THR A 117 -45.76 -19.91 13.75
N GLY A 118 -44.80 -20.81 13.94
CA GLY A 118 -43.93 -21.31 12.86
C GLY A 118 -42.69 -20.48 12.54
N TYR A 119 -42.47 -19.34 13.22
CA TYR A 119 -41.25 -18.53 13.04
C TYR A 119 -39.96 -19.35 13.22
N TRP A 120 -39.89 -20.16 14.29
CA TRP A 120 -38.70 -20.96 14.61
C TRP A 120 -38.40 -22.04 13.57
N LEU A 121 -39.43 -22.58 12.92
CA LEU A 121 -39.26 -23.49 11.77
C LEU A 121 -38.68 -22.74 10.56
N VAL A 122 -39.22 -21.56 10.25
CA VAL A 122 -38.72 -20.73 9.13
C VAL A 122 -37.26 -20.31 9.37
N LYS A 123 -36.92 -19.88 10.59
CA LYS A 123 -35.54 -19.58 11.00
C LYS A 123 -34.65 -20.80 10.81
N CYS A 124 -35.08 -21.97 11.28
CA CYS A 124 -34.28 -23.19 11.18
C CYS A 124 -34.00 -23.56 9.71
N ILE A 125 -35.02 -23.51 8.85
CA ILE A 125 -34.87 -23.77 7.41
C ILE A 125 -33.90 -22.76 6.78
N PHE A 126 -34.04 -21.48 7.14
CA PHE A 126 -33.16 -20.42 6.66
C PHE A 126 -31.71 -20.65 7.07
N LEU A 127 -31.44 -20.97 8.34
CA LEU A 127 -30.09 -21.26 8.83
C LEU A 127 -29.49 -22.50 8.16
N ILE A 128 -30.27 -23.57 7.97
CA ILE A 128 -29.80 -24.77 7.24
C ILE A 128 -29.43 -24.40 5.80
N TRP A 129 -30.21 -23.55 5.13
CA TRP A 129 -29.90 -23.08 3.79
C TRP A 129 -28.58 -22.28 3.70
N LEU A 130 -28.23 -21.53 4.76
CA LEU A 130 -26.94 -20.86 4.87
C LEU A 130 -25.76 -21.83 5.04
N MET A 131 -26.00 -22.98 5.67
CA MET A 131 -24.99 -24.01 5.95
C MET A 131 -24.66 -24.92 4.76
N LEU A 132 -25.48 -24.90 3.70
CA LEU A 132 -25.29 -25.79 2.55
C LEU A 132 -23.93 -25.55 1.86
N PRO A 133 -23.22 -26.61 1.44
CA PRO A 133 -21.97 -26.48 0.70
C PRO A 133 -22.20 -26.10 -0.77
N GLY A 134 -21.26 -25.37 -1.37
CA GLY A 134 -21.22 -25.04 -2.80
C GLY A 134 -21.75 -23.64 -3.17
N GLN A 135 -21.74 -23.31 -4.46
CA GLN A 135 -22.05 -21.96 -4.97
C GLN A 135 -23.52 -21.50 -4.75
N ASN A 136 -24.42 -22.45 -4.47
CA ASN A 136 -25.82 -22.16 -4.16
C ASN A 136 -26.07 -21.99 -2.65
N SER A 137 -25.02 -21.91 -1.83
CA SER A 137 -25.16 -21.64 -0.41
C SER A 137 -25.79 -20.26 -0.19
N GLY A 138 -26.69 -20.18 0.79
CA GLY A 138 -27.34 -18.91 1.09
C GLY A 138 -26.36 -17.83 1.56
N THR A 139 -25.26 -18.25 2.19
CA THR A 139 -24.14 -17.38 2.57
C THR A 139 -23.47 -16.75 1.35
N HIS A 140 -23.19 -17.52 0.28
CA HIS A 140 -22.57 -17.00 -0.93
C HIS A 140 -23.48 -16.00 -1.66
N ILE A 141 -24.77 -16.29 -1.75
CA ILE A 141 -25.77 -15.42 -2.38
C ILE A 141 -25.95 -14.11 -1.58
N ILE A 142 -26.02 -14.20 -0.25
CA ILE A 142 -26.15 -13.03 0.62
C ILE A 142 -24.86 -12.21 0.64
N TYR A 143 -23.70 -12.86 0.65
CA TYR A 143 -22.40 -12.21 0.57
C TYR A 143 -22.29 -11.34 -0.68
N GLY A 144 -22.66 -11.89 -1.85
CA GLY A 144 -22.62 -11.15 -3.12
C GLY A 144 -23.58 -9.96 -3.20
N ARG A 145 -24.71 -9.97 -2.47
CA ARG A 145 -25.74 -8.92 -2.55
C ARG A 145 -25.66 -7.87 -1.46
N ILE A 146 -25.44 -8.28 -0.21
CA ILE A 146 -25.52 -7.42 0.97
C ILE A 146 -24.12 -7.00 1.41
N ILE A 147 -23.23 -7.97 1.61
CA ILE A 147 -21.88 -7.67 2.10
C ILE A 147 -21.08 -6.95 1.02
N ASN A 148 -21.15 -7.37 -0.24
CA ASN A 148 -20.47 -6.64 -1.30
C ASN A 148 -20.96 -5.19 -1.47
N ARG A 149 -22.19 -4.81 -1.10
CA ARG A 149 -22.61 -3.40 -1.15
C ARG A 149 -22.16 -2.62 0.10
N PHE A 150 -22.37 -3.17 1.29
CA PHE A 150 -22.01 -2.50 2.55
C PHE A 150 -20.51 -2.49 2.80
N LEU A 151 -19.84 -3.62 2.59
CA LEU A 151 -18.38 -3.73 2.66
C LEU A 151 -17.72 -2.89 1.57
N PHE A 152 -18.28 -2.81 0.35
CA PHE A 152 -17.74 -1.90 -0.66
C PHE A 152 -17.89 -0.44 -0.22
N GLN A 153 -19.02 -0.01 0.34
CA GLN A 153 -19.14 1.36 0.86
C GLN A 153 -18.17 1.65 2.02
N ILE A 154 -18.00 0.72 2.97
CA ILE A 154 -17.05 0.87 4.09
C ILE A 154 -15.59 0.77 3.63
N LEU A 155 -15.28 -0.09 2.66
CA LEU A 155 -13.96 -0.17 2.03
C LEU A 155 -13.69 1.02 1.12
N GLN A 156 -14.71 1.65 0.51
CA GLN A 156 -14.56 2.91 -0.23
C GLN A 156 -14.24 4.06 0.72
N LEU A 157 -14.80 4.08 1.94
CA LEU A 157 -14.36 4.99 3.00
C LEU A 157 -12.90 4.74 3.44
N ARG A 158 -12.37 3.52 3.25
CA ARG A 158 -10.95 3.17 3.50
C ARG A 158 -10.06 3.37 2.26
N LYS A 159 -10.61 3.31 1.05
CA LYS A 159 -9.96 3.71 -0.22
C LYS A 159 -10.05 5.23 -0.37
N THR A 160 -9.53 5.96 0.61
CA THR A 160 -9.02 7.30 0.35
C THR A 160 -8.08 7.18 -0.86
N ASN A 161 -8.22 8.07 -1.85
CA ASN A 161 -7.29 8.19 -2.97
C ASN A 161 -5.87 7.95 -2.44
N PRO A 162 -5.08 6.99 -2.94
CA PRO A 162 -3.77 6.68 -2.38
C PRO A 162 -2.92 7.94 -2.24
N LYS A 163 -3.09 8.94 -3.13
CA LYS A 163 -2.48 10.26 -2.96
C LYS A 163 -2.81 10.94 -1.62
N THR A 164 -4.04 10.88 -1.11
CA THR A 164 -4.41 11.50 0.19
C THR A 164 -3.94 10.70 1.40
N ARG A 165 -3.56 9.42 1.22
CA ARG A 165 -2.87 8.62 2.26
C ARG A 165 -1.41 9.05 2.39
N PHE A 166 -0.72 9.29 1.28
CA PHE A 166 0.72 9.55 1.27
C PHE A 166 1.09 11.03 1.24
N TYR A 167 0.27 11.88 0.63
CA TYR A 167 0.59 13.29 0.41
C TYR A 167 -0.32 14.23 1.21
N ASN A 168 0.23 15.40 1.55
CA ASN A 168 -0.52 16.47 2.22
C ASN A 168 -1.42 17.22 1.22
N GLU A 169 -2.32 18.06 1.75
CA GLU A 169 -3.26 18.84 0.92
C GLU A 169 -2.59 19.86 -0.01
N PHE A 170 -1.39 20.31 0.36
CA PHE A 170 -0.60 21.27 -0.42
C PHE A 170 0.31 20.62 -1.46
N ALA A 171 0.27 19.28 -1.61
CA ALA A 171 1.08 18.52 -2.56
C ALA A 171 1.10 19.14 -3.96
N GLY A 172 2.31 19.45 -4.44
CA GLY A 172 2.53 20.07 -5.73
C GLY A 172 2.34 21.59 -5.76
N LYS A 173 2.22 22.29 -4.63
CA LYS A 173 2.17 23.76 -4.60
C LYS A 173 3.40 24.33 -3.93
N SER A 174 4.20 25.08 -4.67
CA SER A 174 5.42 25.71 -4.15
C SER A 174 5.10 26.99 -3.37
N ASN A 175 4.32 27.91 -3.97
CA ASN A 175 3.90 29.15 -3.32
C ASN A 175 2.58 28.95 -2.56
N ILE A 176 2.66 28.94 -1.23
CA ILE A 176 1.51 28.84 -0.32
C ILE A 176 1.32 30.21 0.31
N GLU A 177 0.25 30.93 -0.04
CA GLU A 177 0.04 32.33 0.38
C GLU A 177 -0.55 32.48 1.79
N LYS A 178 -1.23 31.43 2.28
CA LYS A 178 -1.97 31.44 3.56
C LYS A 178 -1.44 30.35 4.51
N ALA A 179 -0.13 30.29 4.67
CA ALA A 179 0.44 29.50 5.75
C ALA A 179 0.35 30.24 7.08
N ASP A 180 0.36 29.49 8.19
CA ASP A 180 0.25 30.06 9.53
C ASP A 180 1.47 30.92 9.89
N MET A 181 2.66 30.46 9.50
CA MET A 181 3.94 31.15 9.70
C MET A 181 4.88 30.87 8.53
N TYR A 182 5.88 31.73 8.36
CA TYR A 182 6.95 31.59 7.38
C TYR A 182 8.32 31.76 8.05
N ASP A 183 9.30 31.01 7.57
CA ASP A 183 10.69 31.14 8.01
C ASP A 183 11.31 32.45 7.50
N LYS A 184 12.55 32.73 7.92
CA LYS A 184 13.30 33.92 7.47
C LYS A 184 13.56 33.99 5.96
N TYR A 185 13.34 32.89 5.23
CA TYR A 185 13.46 32.80 3.77
C TYR A 185 12.09 32.84 3.07
N GLY A 186 10.98 32.99 3.80
CA GLY A 186 9.64 33.05 3.22
C GLY A 186 9.08 31.68 2.81
N ASN A 187 9.63 30.57 3.30
CA ASN A 187 9.02 29.26 3.18
C ASN A 187 8.02 29.04 4.34
N PRO A 188 6.87 28.42 4.11
CA PRO A 188 5.90 28.15 5.17
C PRO A 188 6.50 27.23 6.25
N GLU A 189 6.31 27.52 7.53
CA GLU A 189 6.86 26.70 8.61
C GLU A 189 6.00 25.46 8.92
N GLY A 190 6.63 24.34 9.24
CA GLY A 190 5.94 23.12 9.65
C GLY A 190 5.71 22.09 8.54
N ARG A 191 5.50 20.84 8.92
CA ARG A 191 5.55 19.67 8.01
C ARG A 191 4.25 19.39 7.26
N ALA A 192 3.17 20.11 7.59
CA ALA A 192 1.90 20.05 6.87
C ALA A 192 2.03 20.56 5.42
N TYR A 193 3.05 21.37 5.16
CA TYR A 193 3.36 21.95 3.86
C TYR A 193 4.40 21.14 3.05
N ASP A 194 4.85 20.00 3.57
CA ASP A 194 5.70 19.07 2.80
C ASP A 194 4.83 18.31 1.77
N LEU A 195 5.46 17.72 0.75
CA LEU A 195 4.78 16.83 -0.20
C LEU A 195 4.17 15.62 0.52
N GLY A 196 5.00 14.91 1.29
CA GLY A 196 4.64 13.68 2.00
C GLY A 196 4.08 13.93 3.39
N ARG A 197 3.08 13.13 3.78
CA ARG A 197 2.53 13.09 5.13
C ARG A 197 3.45 12.28 6.06
N ASP A 198 3.58 12.76 7.30
CA ASP A 198 4.35 12.07 8.35
C ASP A 198 3.83 10.64 8.58
N GLY A 199 4.75 9.69 8.76
CA GLY A 199 4.44 8.28 9.00
C GLY A 199 3.82 7.49 7.84
N SER A 200 3.58 8.10 6.67
CA SER A 200 2.89 7.43 5.56
C SER A 200 3.77 6.48 4.75
N PHE A 201 5.10 6.57 4.84
CA PHE A 201 6.06 5.84 4.00
C PHE A 201 6.74 4.65 4.70
N THR A 202 6.08 4.03 5.68
CA THR A 202 6.60 2.90 6.48
C THR A 202 6.96 1.64 5.70
N GLU A 203 6.37 1.49 4.52
CA GLU A 203 6.61 0.37 3.59
C GLU A 203 7.81 0.60 2.65
N TYR A 204 8.44 1.79 2.71
CA TYR A 204 9.54 2.17 1.82
C TYR A 204 10.86 2.26 2.57
N ALA A 205 11.90 1.67 1.97
CA ALA A 205 13.26 1.71 2.46
C ALA A 205 14.16 2.52 1.51
N ILE A 206 14.99 3.37 2.12
CA ILE A 206 15.96 4.24 1.45
C ILE A 206 17.38 3.77 1.82
N LEU A 207 18.21 3.50 0.82
CA LEU A 207 19.64 3.28 0.99
C LEU A 207 20.41 4.54 0.59
N ILE A 208 21.10 5.16 1.54
CA ILE A 208 21.95 6.32 1.28
C ILE A 208 23.40 5.87 1.16
N GLY A 209 23.95 5.94 -0.05
CA GLY A 209 25.35 5.69 -0.35
C GLY A 209 26.15 6.99 -0.34
N GLN A 210 26.95 7.19 0.71
CA GLN A 210 27.89 8.29 0.80
C GLN A 210 29.25 7.85 0.23
N LEU A 211 29.55 8.22 -1.03
CA LEU A 211 30.84 7.92 -1.67
C LEU A 211 31.89 9.01 -1.40
N TYR A 212 31.44 10.23 -1.13
CA TYR A 212 32.27 11.32 -0.61
C TYR A 212 32.50 11.16 0.90
N ILE A 213 33.72 10.80 1.31
CA ILE A 213 34.06 10.45 2.70
C ILE A 213 34.94 11.53 3.36
N GLU A 214 34.98 12.74 2.81
CA GLU A 214 35.71 13.84 3.44
C GLU A 214 35.05 14.28 4.75
N SER A 215 35.85 14.94 5.60
CA SER A 215 35.51 15.27 6.98
C SER A 215 34.27 16.17 7.14
N GLU A 216 33.98 16.97 6.13
CA GLU A 216 32.94 17.98 6.10
C GLU A 216 31.54 17.36 6.03
N LEU A 217 31.41 16.22 5.34
CA LEU A 217 30.18 15.43 5.31
C LEU A 217 30.25 14.33 6.39
N SER A 218 30.18 14.77 7.64
CA SER A 218 30.25 13.89 8.81
C SER A 218 28.99 13.02 8.97
N ASP A 219 29.09 11.99 9.84
CA ASP A 219 27.90 11.21 10.23
C ASP A 219 26.84 12.08 10.91
N GLU A 220 27.25 13.11 11.65
CA GLU A 220 26.35 14.09 12.27
C GLU A 220 25.61 14.93 11.21
N ALA A 221 26.30 15.32 10.13
CA ALA A 221 25.66 16.00 9.02
C ALA A 221 24.61 15.11 8.35
N MET A 222 24.93 13.83 8.13
CA MET A 222 24.01 12.85 7.54
C MET A 222 22.90 12.37 8.47
N GLN A 223 23.02 12.59 9.78
CA GLN A 223 21.96 12.32 10.73
C GLN A 223 20.72 13.20 10.47
N LYS A 224 20.92 14.46 10.07
CA LYS A 224 19.83 15.41 9.77
C LYS A 224 18.89 14.94 8.64
N PRO A 225 19.36 14.65 7.41
CA PRO A 225 18.50 14.09 6.36
C PRO A 225 17.91 12.75 6.79
N THR A 226 18.67 11.91 7.49
CA THR A 226 18.19 10.60 7.96
C THR A 226 16.99 10.73 8.90
N ASP A 227 17.03 11.66 9.86
CA ASP A 227 15.94 11.86 10.82
C ASP A 227 14.73 12.52 10.17
N ALA A 228 14.94 13.48 9.26
CA ALA A 228 13.85 14.08 8.48
C ALA A 228 13.08 13.04 7.64
N LEU A 229 13.77 12.06 7.05
CA LEU A 229 13.15 10.96 6.32
C LEU A 229 12.40 9.97 7.23
N LYS A 230 12.98 9.63 8.39
CA LYS A 230 12.32 8.74 9.37
C LYS A 230 11.00 9.31 9.89
N VAL A 231 10.89 10.64 10.01
CA VAL A 231 9.62 11.31 10.34
C VAL A 231 8.52 11.00 9.33
N LYS A 232 8.85 10.87 8.04
CA LYS A 232 7.89 10.43 7.00
C LYS A 232 7.59 8.94 7.04
N GLY A 233 8.31 8.18 7.86
CA GLY A 233 8.15 6.74 8.06
C GLY A 233 9.16 5.89 7.27
N PHE A 234 10.04 6.49 6.47
CA PHE A 234 11.02 5.72 5.69
C PHE A 234 11.97 4.90 6.58
N GLN A 235 12.27 3.68 6.14
CA GLN A 235 13.35 2.88 6.71
C GLN A 235 14.68 3.27 6.05
N VAL A 236 15.50 4.04 6.75
CA VAL A 236 16.73 4.61 6.17
C VAL A 236 17.96 3.83 6.62
N LYS A 237 18.78 3.39 5.67
CA LYS A 237 20.11 2.84 5.91
C LYS A 237 21.14 3.75 5.25
N HIS A 238 22.05 4.32 6.03
CA HIS A 238 23.20 5.06 5.55
C HIS A 238 24.45 4.18 5.59
N VAL A 239 25.24 4.21 4.52
CA VAL A 239 26.51 3.50 4.38
C VAL A 239 27.54 4.41 3.70
N LYS A 240 28.79 4.27 4.13
CA LYS A 240 29.93 4.98 3.56
C LYS A 240 30.75 4.06 2.66
N GLY A 241 31.19 4.59 1.53
CA GLY A 241 32.03 3.89 0.58
C GLY A 241 31.29 2.92 -0.34
N GLU A 242 31.92 2.70 -1.48
CA GLU A 242 31.31 2.00 -2.61
C GLU A 242 31.02 0.52 -2.33
N VAL A 243 31.95 -0.18 -1.67
CA VAL A 243 31.81 -1.62 -1.39
C VAL A 243 30.60 -1.91 -0.49
N ALA A 244 30.43 -1.13 0.57
CA ALA A 244 29.30 -1.28 1.49
C ALA A 244 27.97 -0.93 0.79
N PHE A 245 27.97 0.15 0.01
CA PHE A 245 26.81 0.55 -0.78
C PHE A 245 26.38 -0.51 -1.79
N LEU A 246 27.32 -1.04 -2.57
CA LEU A 246 27.06 -2.08 -3.56
C LEU A 246 26.53 -3.38 -2.92
N SER A 247 27.08 -3.77 -1.76
CA SER A 247 26.60 -4.93 -1.00
C SER A 247 25.14 -4.76 -0.58
N GLU A 248 24.77 -3.58 -0.06
CA GLU A 248 23.41 -3.30 0.37
C GLU A 248 22.43 -3.18 -0.80
N LEU A 249 22.84 -2.53 -1.89
CA LEU A 249 22.05 -2.38 -3.10
C LEU A 249 21.63 -3.74 -3.67
N ARG A 250 22.56 -4.71 -3.68
CA ARG A 250 22.32 -6.08 -4.17
C ARG A 250 21.36 -6.90 -3.29
N SER A 251 21.05 -6.44 -2.07
CA SER A 251 20.06 -7.12 -1.21
C SER A 251 18.63 -6.99 -1.73
N LYS A 252 18.36 -6.08 -2.68
CA LYS A 252 17.03 -5.81 -3.28
C LYS A 252 15.93 -5.44 -2.28
N ARG A 253 16.31 -4.92 -1.10
CA ARG A 253 15.38 -4.51 -0.03
C ARG A 253 14.89 -3.07 -0.16
N TYR A 254 15.61 -2.26 -0.91
CA TYR A 254 15.41 -0.81 -1.01
C TYR A 254 14.58 -0.46 -2.24
N GLN A 255 13.72 0.54 -2.12
CA GLN A 255 12.91 1.07 -3.24
C GLN A 255 13.49 2.38 -3.76
N ILE A 256 14.26 3.08 -2.92
CA ILE A 256 14.92 4.33 -3.26
C ILE A 256 16.39 4.24 -2.85
N VAL A 257 17.28 4.76 -3.68
CA VAL A 257 18.70 4.89 -3.37
C VAL A 257 19.14 6.33 -3.55
N TRP A 258 20.01 6.80 -2.66
CA TRP A 258 20.74 8.05 -2.84
C TRP A 258 22.20 7.74 -3.14
N VAL A 259 22.78 8.48 -4.07
CA VAL A 259 24.19 8.39 -4.42
C VAL A 259 24.81 9.77 -4.26
N ILE A 260 25.61 9.95 -3.22
CA ILE A 260 26.42 11.15 -3.01
C ILE A 260 27.78 10.91 -3.65
N SER A 261 28.00 11.56 -4.78
CA SER A 261 29.13 11.35 -5.68
C SER A 261 30.48 11.67 -5.04
N THR A 262 31.55 11.20 -5.65
CA THR A 262 32.94 11.47 -5.25
C THR A 262 33.81 11.75 -6.47
N ASN A 263 35.10 11.98 -6.26
CA ASN A 263 36.10 12.20 -7.31
C ASN A 263 36.76 10.91 -7.83
N ASN A 264 36.59 9.80 -7.12
CA ASN A 264 37.07 8.50 -7.54
C ASN A 264 36.23 7.93 -8.70
N THR A 265 36.89 7.33 -9.68
CA THR A 265 36.24 6.57 -10.75
C THR A 265 35.40 5.45 -10.15
N ALA A 266 34.15 5.32 -10.59
CA ALA A 266 33.26 4.28 -10.09
C ALA A 266 33.65 2.90 -10.66
N ASP A 267 33.47 1.85 -9.86
CA ASP A 267 33.55 0.49 -10.37
C ASP A 267 32.40 0.24 -11.36
N ALA A 268 32.72 -0.37 -12.51
CA ALA A 268 31.73 -0.71 -13.53
C ALA A 268 30.58 -1.58 -13.00
N THR A 269 30.82 -2.35 -11.93
CA THR A 269 29.81 -3.14 -11.22
C THR A 269 28.86 -2.30 -10.40
N LEU A 270 29.30 -1.18 -9.82
CA LEU A 270 28.42 -0.20 -9.18
C LEU A 270 27.47 0.38 -10.23
N ILE A 271 28.03 0.88 -11.34
CA ILE A 271 27.25 1.50 -12.41
C ILE A 271 26.23 0.51 -12.97
N SER A 272 26.62 -0.74 -13.19
CA SER A 272 25.71 -1.79 -13.68
C SER A 272 24.60 -2.12 -12.68
N ALA A 273 24.90 -2.14 -11.37
CA ALA A 273 23.89 -2.37 -10.34
C ALA A 273 22.89 -1.21 -10.24
N LEU A 274 23.35 0.04 -10.36
CA LEU A 274 22.48 1.22 -10.41
C LEU A 274 21.59 1.21 -11.66
N THR A 275 22.13 0.83 -12.82
CA THR A 275 21.33 0.68 -14.06
C THR A 275 20.26 -0.41 -13.90
N GLU A 276 20.59 -1.57 -13.33
CA GLU A 276 19.60 -2.63 -13.03
C GLU A 276 18.52 -2.10 -12.09
N PHE A 277 18.92 -1.46 -10.98
CA PHE A 277 18.01 -0.88 -10.00
C PHE A 277 17.04 0.12 -10.62
N HIS A 278 17.55 1.03 -11.44
CA HIS A 278 16.74 2.01 -12.17
C HIS A 278 15.75 1.33 -13.12
N SER A 279 16.24 0.42 -13.98
CA SER A 279 15.43 -0.24 -15.02
C SER A 279 14.29 -1.12 -14.47
N THR A 280 14.40 -1.52 -13.20
CA THR A 280 13.41 -2.35 -12.48
C THR A 280 12.46 -1.54 -11.60
N GLY A 281 12.50 -0.20 -11.70
CA GLY A 281 11.55 0.70 -11.05
C GLY A 281 12.09 1.41 -9.81
N GLY A 282 13.36 1.18 -9.47
CA GLY A 282 14.01 1.80 -8.31
C GLY A 282 14.19 3.31 -8.49
N GLY A 283 13.75 4.08 -7.50
CA GLY A 283 13.89 5.54 -7.48
C GLY A 283 15.32 5.95 -7.12
N ILE A 284 15.93 6.88 -7.87
CA ILE A 284 17.32 7.29 -7.64
C ILE A 284 17.41 8.79 -7.34
N PHE A 285 18.06 9.14 -6.24
CA PHE A 285 18.47 10.52 -5.94
C PHE A 285 19.99 10.64 -6.13
N LEU A 286 20.42 11.36 -7.16
CA LEU A 286 21.81 11.60 -7.47
C LEU A 286 22.24 12.96 -6.94
N PHE A 287 23.32 12.97 -6.19
CA PHE A 287 23.96 14.17 -5.65
C PHE A 287 25.35 14.29 -6.24
N ALA A 288 25.56 15.32 -7.02
CA ALA A 288 26.86 15.74 -7.52
C ALA A 288 27.20 17.14 -6.97
N ASP A 289 28.43 17.57 -7.20
CA ASP A 289 28.91 18.91 -6.86
C ASP A 289 29.90 19.33 -7.94
N ASN A 290 30.80 20.28 -7.69
CA ASN A 290 31.82 20.67 -8.65
C ASN A 290 32.72 19.52 -9.12
N VAL A 291 33.28 19.66 -10.32
CA VAL A 291 34.37 18.81 -10.81
C VAL A 291 35.55 18.91 -9.83
N PRO A 292 36.12 17.80 -9.32
CA PRO A 292 35.93 16.41 -9.78
C PRO A 292 34.89 15.56 -9.02
N TYR A 293 34.14 16.09 -8.05
CA TYR A 293 33.17 15.36 -7.20
C TYR A 293 31.86 14.98 -7.92
N ILE A 294 32.00 14.52 -9.16
CA ILE A 294 30.92 14.17 -10.08
C ILE A 294 31.02 12.72 -10.57
N SER A 295 32.13 12.02 -10.31
CA SER A 295 32.57 10.91 -11.16
C SER A 295 31.55 9.73 -11.22
N PRO A 296 31.13 9.09 -10.12
CA PRO A 296 30.14 8.00 -10.18
C PRO A 296 28.80 8.42 -10.79
N VAL A 297 28.32 9.61 -10.44
CA VAL A 297 27.04 10.13 -10.94
C VAL A 297 27.11 10.42 -12.44
N SER A 298 28.17 11.09 -12.90
CA SER A 298 28.39 11.40 -14.31
C SER A 298 28.56 10.13 -15.15
N GLU A 299 29.22 9.10 -14.63
CA GLU A 299 29.37 7.82 -15.34
C GLU A 299 28.04 7.08 -15.48
N PHE A 300 27.25 7.03 -14.40
CA PHE A 300 25.91 6.45 -14.43
C PHE A 300 24.99 7.17 -15.41
N LEU A 301 24.97 8.51 -15.38
CA LEU A 301 24.16 9.33 -16.29
C LEU A 301 24.60 9.17 -17.74
N ASN A 302 25.90 9.03 -18.00
CA ASN A 302 26.40 8.85 -19.36
C ASN A 302 25.98 7.49 -19.92
N LYS A 303 26.12 6.43 -19.14
CA LYS A 303 25.69 5.08 -19.53
C LYS A 303 24.19 4.97 -19.75
N THR A 304 23.39 5.65 -18.93
CA THR A 304 21.93 5.51 -18.91
C THR A 304 21.24 6.46 -19.89
N PHE A 305 21.73 7.70 -20.01
CA PHE A 305 21.06 8.77 -20.74
C PHE A 305 21.96 9.53 -21.73
N GLY A 306 23.26 9.21 -21.81
CA GLY A 306 24.22 9.98 -22.61
C GLY A 306 24.45 11.40 -22.09
N VAL A 307 24.31 11.61 -20.77
CA VAL A 307 24.53 12.88 -20.09
C VAL A 307 25.77 12.80 -19.20
N THR A 308 26.64 13.78 -19.28
CA THR A 308 27.81 13.94 -18.39
C THR A 308 27.62 15.15 -17.50
N LEU A 309 28.47 15.34 -16.49
CA LEU A 309 28.47 16.53 -15.66
C LEU A 309 29.75 17.36 -15.87
N ALA A 310 29.64 18.67 -15.75
CA ALA A 310 30.77 19.59 -15.82
C ALA A 310 30.51 20.83 -14.94
N GLY A 311 31.54 21.63 -14.71
CA GLY A 311 31.44 22.89 -13.99
C GLY A 311 31.92 22.84 -12.54
N ASP A 312 32.26 24.03 -12.04
CA ASP A 312 32.75 24.32 -10.69
C ASP A 312 32.28 25.72 -10.31
N PHE A 313 30.98 25.96 -10.46
CA PHE A 313 30.42 27.28 -10.19
C PHE A 313 30.31 27.49 -8.68
N TYR A 314 30.85 28.60 -8.20
CA TYR A 314 30.68 29.03 -6.80
C TYR A 314 29.32 29.73 -6.66
N GLY A 315 28.34 29.01 -6.11
CA GLY A 315 26.98 29.49 -5.86
C GLY A 315 26.86 30.27 -4.56
N GLN A 316 26.31 29.62 -3.53
CA GLN A 316 25.98 30.19 -2.21
C GLN A 316 24.78 31.15 -2.22
N GLN A 317 23.92 31.08 -3.22
CA GLN A 317 22.72 31.91 -3.31
C GLN A 317 21.44 31.14 -2.98
N THR A 318 20.31 31.82 -3.13
CA THR A 318 18.98 31.24 -2.94
C THR A 318 18.21 31.32 -4.25
N LEU A 319 17.74 30.17 -4.73
CA LEU A 319 16.83 30.07 -5.85
C LEU A 319 15.43 30.47 -5.41
N THR A 320 14.70 31.19 -6.26
CA THR A 320 13.32 31.61 -5.98
C THR A 320 12.31 30.89 -6.88
N TYR A 321 11.16 30.53 -6.32
CA TYR A 321 10.05 29.98 -7.10
C TYR A 321 9.49 31.00 -8.10
N LYS A 322 9.30 30.56 -9.34
CA LYS A 322 8.43 31.19 -10.35
C LYS A 322 7.75 30.09 -11.17
N GLU A 323 6.57 30.33 -11.73
CA GLU A 323 5.80 29.33 -12.50
C GLU A 323 6.69 28.61 -13.56
N ASN A 324 7.40 29.39 -14.38
CA ASN A 324 8.39 28.92 -15.36
C ASN A 324 9.83 29.23 -14.95
N GLY A 325 10.10 29.27 -13.63
CA GLY A 325 11.38 29.70 -13.07
C GLY A 325 12.57 28.89 -13.55
N HIS A 326 12.37 27.61 -13.87
CA HIS A 326 13.40 26.73 -14.44
C HIS A 326 14.01 27.25 -15.75
N LEU A 327 13.39 28.22 -16.44
CA LEU A 327 13.95 28.86 -17.64
C LEU A 327 14.84 30.08 -17.35
N SER A 328 15.00 30.45 -16.08
CA SER A 328 15.67 31.69 -15.67
C SER A 328 16.67 31.45 -14.55
N ALA A 329 17.87 32.03 -14.67
CA ALA A 329 18.92 31.93 -13.66
C ALA A 329 18.41 32.31 -12.26
N GLY A 330 18.82 31.54 -11.25
CA GLY A 330 18.45 31.78 -9.85
C GLY A 330 17.01 31.45 -9.50
N ASN A 331 16.32 30.62 -10.30
CA ASN A 331 14.92 30.29 -10.07
C ASN A 331 14.63 28.80 -10.31
N PHE A 332 13.54 28.33 -9.70
CA PHE A 332 12.99 27.00 -9.96
C PHE A 332 11.51 27.07 -10.35
N GLY A 333 11.09 26.09 -11.13
CA GLY A 333 9.75 25.97 -11.68
C GLY A 333 8.76 25.26 -10.77
N GLN A 334 7.53 25.13 -11.26
CA GLN A 334 6.51 24.33 -10.61
C GLN A 334 6.84 22.82 -10.72
N HIS A 335 7.09 22.16 -9.59
CA HIS A 335 7.28 20.70 -9.52
C HIS A 335 6.96 20.16 -8.13
N ALA A 336 6.53 18.89 -8.03
CA ALA A 336 6.13 18.28 -6.76
C ALA A 336 7.25 18.26 -5.70
N ILE A 337 8.50 18.15 -6.13
CA ILE A 337 9.67 18.16 -5.22
C ILE A 337 9.85 19.51 -4.51
N PHE A 338 9.26 20.59 -5.04
CA PHE A 338 9.31 21.92 -4.45
C PHE A 338 8.04 22.28 -3.67
N THR A 339 7.19 21.30 -3.34
CA THR A 339 6.00 21.51 -2.51
C THR A 339 6.35 22.27 -1.22
N GLY A 340 5.67 23.38 -0.98
CA GLY A 340 5.90 24.25 0.18
C GLY A 340 7.25 24.95 0.18
N ILE A 341 7.95 25.07 -0.95
CA ILE A 341 9.23 25.78 -1.04
C ILE A 341 9.07 26.97 -1.95
N LYS A 342 9.29 28.16 -1.40
CA LYS A 342 9.36 29.42 -2.14
C LYS A 342 10.80 29.80 -2.46
N ASN A 343 11.72 29.49 -1.55
CA ASN A 343 13.13 29.82 -1.64
C ASN A 343 13.99 28.61 -1.24
N LEU A 344 14.93 28.25 -2.11
CA LEU A 344 15.77 27.05 -1.98
C LEU A 344 17.27 27.41 -2.00
N PHE A 345 18.07 26.92 -1.06
CA PHE A 345 19.52 27.09 -1.12
C PHE A 345 20.13 26.28 -2.29
N GLU A 346 20.92 26.91 -3.15
CA GLU A 346 21.45 26.24 -4.35
C GLU A 346 22.64 25.32 -4.09
N GLY A 347 23.33 25.47 -2.95
CA GLY A 347 24.62 24.83 -2.67
C GLY A 347 25.76 25.87 -2.71
N VAL A 348 26.96 25.48 -2.31
CA VAL A 348 28.15 26.36 -2.33
C VAL A 348 28.89 26.22 -3.64
N THR A 349 29.06 24.99 -4.09
CA THR A 349 29.66 24.65 -5.38
C THR A 349 28.64 23.85 -6.19
N ILE A 350 28.66 24.03 -7.51
CA ILE A 350 27.60 23.54 -8.40
C ILE A 350 28.20 23.08 -9.73
N CYS A 351 27.88 21.85 -10.15
CA CYS A 351 28.05 21.41 -11.53
C CYS A 351 26.77 21.57 -12.35
N HIS A 352 26.78 21.14 -13.60
CA HIS A 352 25.59 21.08 -14.45
C HIS A 352 25.67 19.91 -15.44
N PRO A 353 24.51 19.40 -15.89
CA PRO A 353 24.45 18.39 -16.93
C PRO A 353 24.88 18.92 -18.30
N VAL A 354 25.65 18.12 -19.01
CA VAL A 354 26.11 18.34 -20.38
C VAL A 354 25.63 17.17 -21.24
N HIS A 355 24.82 17.48 -22.25
CA HIS A 355 24.23 16.52 -23.16
C HIS A 355 25.23 16.16 -24.27
N SER A 356 25.66 14.90 -24.33
CA SER A 356 26.68 14.47 -25.29
C SER A 356 26.13 14.24 -26.69
N THR A 357 24.80 14.08 -26.84
CA THR A 357 24.14 13.85 -28.14
C THR A 357 22.80 14.57 -28.22
N ALA A 358 22.31 14.85 -29.43
CA ALA A 358 20.96 15.41 -29.62
C ALA A 358 19.84 14.51 -29.05
N ALA A 359 20.07 13.20 -28.99
CA ALA A 359 19.14 12.23 -28.41
C ALA A 359 19.10 12.27 -26.87
N SER A 360 20.17 12.75 -26.22
CA SER A 360 20.22 12.94 -24.77
C SER A 360 19.52 14.23 -24.31
N THR A 361 19.25 15.15 -25.25
CA THR A 361 18.61 16.44 -24.96
C THR A 361 17.13 16.24 -24.62
N GLY A 362 16.70 16.77 -23.48
CA GLY A 362 15.30 16.70 -23.03
C GLY A 362 14.91 15.41 -22.32
N VAL A 363 15.85 14.46 -22.15
CA VAL A 363 15.62 13.26 -21.33
C VAL A 363 15.53 13.63 -19.84
N LEU A 364 16.52 14.39 -19.36
CA LEU A 364 16.47 15.03 -18.05
C LEU A 364 15.77 16.38 -18.16
N ILE A 365 14.68 16.55 -17.43
CA ILE A 365 13.89 17.78 -17.40
C ILE A 365 14.47 18.69 -16.33
N THR A 366 14.97 19.85 -16.72
CA THR A 366 15.42 20.88 -15.79
C THR A 366 14.23 21.47 -15.04
N VAL A 367 14.31 21.45 -13.71
CA VAL A 367 13.29 22.01 -12.82
C VAL A 367 13.82 23.14 -11.95
N ALA A 368 15.15 23.30 -11.85
CA ALA A 368 15.80 24.47 -11.28
C ALA A 368 17.06 24.86 -12.06
N THR A 369 17.32 26.16 -12.14
CA THR A 369 18.46 26.75 -12.82
C THR A 369 19.24 27.59 -11.83
N ALA A 370 20.53 27.29 -11.67
CA ALA A 370 21.45 27.99 -10.77
C ALA A 370 21.61 29.46 -11.18
N THR A 371 22.20 30.24 -10.30
CA THR A 371 22.42 31.67 -10.52
C THR A 371 23.39 31.99 -11.67
N ASP A 372 24.21 31.03 -12.11
CA ASP A 372 25.03 31.12 -13.32
C ASP A 372 24.25 30.90 -14.63
N GLY A 373 22.98 30.47 -14.54
CA GLY A 373 22.13 30.18 -15.68
C GLY A 373 22.18 28.74 -16.17
N ASN A 374 22.96 27.86 -15.54
CA ASN A 374 23.00 26.44 -15.89
C ASN A 374 21.98 25.61 -15.08
N PRO A 375 21.53 24.45 -15.59
CA PRO A 375 20.66 23.55 -14.84
C PRO A 375 21.33 23.08 -13.54
N SER A 376 20.65 23.22 -12.41
CA SER A 376 21.15 22.80 -11.10
C SER A 376 20.38 21.63 -10.51
N ILE A 377 19.09 21.51 -10.84
CA ILE A 377 18.25 20.37 -10.47
C ILE A 377 17.49 19.90 -11.70
N SER A 378 17.63 18.61 -12.01
CA SER A 378 16.94 17.96 -13.11
C SER A 378 16.25 16.68 -12.64
N VAL A 379 15.16 16.32 -13.29
CA VAL A 379 14.40 15.11 -12.98
C VAL A 379 14.17 14.27 -14.23
N TYR A 380 14.01 12.97 -14.03
CA TYR A 380 13.49 12.04 -15.02
C TYR A 380 12.24 11.38 -14.45
N ASP A 381 11.10 11.62 -15.11
CA ASP A 381 9.84 10.94 -14.81
C ASP A 381 9.45 10.06 -16.02
N PRO A 382 9.75 8.74 -15.98
CA PRO A 382 9.45 7.86 -17.10
C PRO A 382 7.95 7.82 -17.41
N PRO A 383 7.53 7.55 -18.66
CA PRO A 383 6.11 7.28 -18.95
C PRO A 383 5.56 6.13 -18.09
N THR A 384 4.25 6.09 -17.87
CA THR A 384 3.58 5.04 -17.08
C THR A 384 3.72 3.64 -17.69
N THR A 385 4.08 3.54 -18.96
CA THR A 385 4.37 2.29 -19.67
C THR A 385 5.79 1.77 -19.44
N SER A 386 6.71 2.61 -18.94
CA SER A 386 8.08 2.20 -18.64
C SER A 386 8.17 1.55 -17.25
N THR A 387 9.05 0.56 -17.14
CA THR A 387 9.41 -0.07 -15.87
C THR A 387 10.48 0.72 -15.10
N GLU A 388 11.06 1.75 -15.71
CA GLU A 388 12.11 2.56 -15.09
C GLU A 388 11.58 3.35 -13.89
N GLY A 389 12.45 3.53 -12.89
CA GLY A 389 12.15 4.34 -11.72
C GLY A 389 12.30 5.84 -12.00
N ARG A 390 11.75 6.68 -11.11
CA ARG A 390 12.01 8.12 -11.16
C ARG A 390 13.45 8.43 -10.76
N LEU A 391 13.97 9.54 -11.26
CA LEU A 391 15.28 10.02 -10.86
C LEU A 391 15.26 11.53 -10.62
N CYS A 392 16.02 11.97 -9.62
CA CYS A 392 16.34 13.37 -9.38
C CYS A 392 17.86 13.53 -9.33
N LEU A 393 18.39 14.51 -10.07
CA LEU A 393 19.77 14.95 -10.04
C LEU A 393 19.81 16.32 -9.35
N ASP A 394 20.58 16.43 -8.28
CA ASP A 394 20.98 17.69 -7.66
C ASP A 394 22.48 17.89 -7.88
N CYS A 395 22.86 19.05 -8.41
CA CYS A 395 24.24 19.36 -8.81
C CYS A 395 25.05 20.13 -7.75
N GLY A 396 24.54 20.31 -6.52
CA GLY A 396 25.26 21.00 -5.45
C GLY A 396 25.06 20.36 -4.09
N PHE A 397 25.63 19.17 -3.86
CA PHE A 397 25.43 18.41 -2.63
C PHE A 397 26.00 19.08 -1.38
N THR A 398 26.85 20.10 -1.50
CA THR A 398 27.28 20.96 -0.38
C THR A 398 26.13 21.44 0.50
N LYS A 399 24.91 21.60 -0.03
CA LYS A 399 23.71 21.91 0.77
C LYS A 399 23.35 20.87 1.84
N LEU A 400 23.83 19.63 1.71
CA LEU A 400 23.59 18.56 2.69
C LEU A 400 24.29 18.80 4.02
N PHE A 401 25.42 19.53 4.02
CA PHE A 401 26.24 19.74 5.22
C PHE A 401 26.61 21.20 5.48
N ILE A 402 26.55 22.05 4.46
CA ILE A 402 26.69 23.50 4.58
C ILE A 402 25.29 24.10 4.53
N ASN A 403 24.92 24.84 5.58
CA ASN A 403 23.65 25.56 5.63
C ASN A 403 22.40 24.68 5.45
N TRP A 404 22.40 23.47 6.04
CA TRP A 404 21.26 22.53 6.00
C TRP A 404 19.90 23.17 6.35
N ASN A 405 19.90 24.10 7.30
CA ASN A 405 18.68 24.79 7.74
C ASN A 405 18.34 26.03 6.89
N ASP A 406 19.15 26.34 5.88
CA ASP A 406 18.90 27.49 5.02
C ASP A 406 17.93 27.10 3.91
N ALA A 407 17.00 28.04 3.66
CA ALA A 407 16.09 28.08 2.53
C ALA A 407 15.60 26.69 2.09
N GLY A 408 14.75 26.04 2.90
CA GLY A 408 13.95 24.90 2.46
C GLY A 408 14.68 23.57 2.17
N THR A 409 15.99 23.46 2.43
CA THR A 409 16.79 22.26 2.07
C THR A 409 16.25 20.96 2.68
N GLU A 410 15.90 20.95 3.98
CA GLU A 410 15.28 19.79 4.63
C GLU A 410 14.00 19.35 3.92
N ARG A 411 13.08 20.29 3.67
CA ARG A 411 11.81 20.01 2.99
C ARG A 411 12.03 19.51 1.57
N TYR A 412 12.97 20.09 0.85
CA TYR A 412 13.31 19.69 -0.52
C TYR A 412 13.72 18.22 -0.57
N ILE A 413 14.64 17.81 0.31
CA ILE A 413 15.17 16.46 0.35
C ILE A 413 14.10 15.41 0.69
N VAL A 414 13.25 15.76 1.66
CA VAL A 414 12.09 14.95 2.03
C VAL A 414 11.11 14.83 0.87
N ASN A 415 10.80 15.94 0.19
CA ASN A 415 9.89 15.95 -0.94
C ASN A 415 10.41 15.14 -2.12
N VAL A 416 11.69 15.26 -2.48
CA VAL A 416 12.30 14.44 -3.53
C VAL A 416 12.14 12.96 -3.19
N SER A 417 12.44 12.56 -1.96
CA SER A 417 12.31 11.16 -1.52
C SER A 417 10.87 10.66 -1.57
N CYS A 418 9.90 11.49 -1.17
CA CYS A 418 8.48 11.16 -1.29
C CYS A 418 8.03 11.02 -2.75
N TRP A 419 8.55 11.86 -3.65
CA TRP A 419 8.25 11.81 -5.08
C TRP A 419 8.87 10.59 -5.78
N LEU A 420 10.09 10.22 -5.39
CA LEU A 420 10.81 9.03 -5.87
C LEU A 420 10.12 7.72 -5.46
N ALA A 421 9.31 7.72 -4.39
CA ALA A 421 8.49 6.56 -4.00
C ALA A 421 7.40 6.21 -5.03
N GLY A 422 7.10 7.10 -5.99
CA GLY A 422 6.25 6.78 -7.14
C GLY A 422 4.78 6.46 -6.81
N ILE A 423 4.24 6.94 -5.68
CA ILE A 423 2.88 6.61 -5.19
C ILE A 423 1.80 6.87 -6.25
N ASP A 424 1.97 7.95 -7.00
CA ASP A 424 1.07 8.42 -8.05
C ASP A 424 1.20 7.67 -9.38
N ARG A 425 2.24 6.83 -9.55
CA ARG A 425 2.43 6.00 -10.76
C ARG A 425 1.64 4.69 -10.71
N HIS A 426 1.46 4.11 -9.53
CA HIS A 426 0.84 2.78 -9.37
C HIS A 426 -0.69 2.79 -9.21
N ASN A 427 -1.34 3.96 -9.32
CA ASN A 427 -2.76 4.12 -8.99
C ASN A 427 -3.57 4.88 -10.05
N THR A 428 -3.33 4.57 -11.32
CA THR A 428 -4.37 4.70 -12.35
C THR A 428 -5.08 3.36 -12.47
N PHE A 429 -6.20 3.19 -11.74
CA PHE A 429 -7.17 2.12 -11.98
C PHE A 429 -8.39 2.69 -12.69
#